data_AF-A0A6V7HV90-F1
#
_entry.id   AF-A0A6V7HV90-F1
#
_cell.length_a   1.000
_cell.length_b   1.000
_cell.length_c   1.000
_cell.angle_alpha   90.00
_cell.angle_beta   90.00
_cell.angle_gamma   90.00
#
_symmetry.space_group_name_H-M   'P 1'
#
loop_
_entity.id
_entity.type
_entity.pdbx_description
1 polymer ?
#
loop_
_entity_poly.entity_id
_entity_poly.type
_entity_poly.pdbx_seq_one_letter_code
_entity_poly.pdbx_strand_id
1 'polypeptide(L)'
;IAWLIVPLDIAYQSTSTSFYFKSWNLFVALCALPSLMLALWLFAFPESPKFLLECGETDKALEVFQWIYSQNTGKDPSEYP
;
A
#
# COMPACT_ATOMS: atom_id res chain seq x y z
N ILE A 1 13.75 3.52 -10.57
CA ILE A 1 12.69 4.51 -10.87
C ILE A 1 13.32 5.85 -11.30
N ALA A 2 14.09 6.53 -10.45
CA ALA A 2 14.75 7.82 -10.80
C ALA A 2 15.61 7.76 -12.07
N TRP A 3 16.50 6.77 -12.20
CA TRP A 3 17.39 6.62 -13.35
C TRP A 3 16.65 6.45 -14.69
N LEU A 4 15.41 5.96 -14.66
CA LEU A 4 14.57 5.80 -15.85
C LEU A 4 13.78 7.06 -16.20
N ILE A 5 13.43 7.89 -15.20
CA ILE A 5 12.50 9.02 -15.38
C ILE A 5 13.23 10.34 -15.56
N VAL A 6 14.32 10.57 -14.81
CA VAL A 6 15.06 11.84 -14.83
C VAL A 6 15.67 12.15 -16.20
N PRO A 7 16.21 11.18 -16.97
CA PRO A 7 16.74 11.44 -18.31
C PRO A 7 15.68 11.65 -19.41
N LEU A 8 14.38 11.50 -19.11
CA LEU A 8 13.33 11.76 -20.10
C LEU A 8 13.26 13.28 -20.34
N ASP A 9 13.20 13.73 -21.59
CA ASP A 9 13.02 15.15 -21.93
C ASP A 9 11.54 15.56 -21.95
N ILE A 10 10.84 15.29 -20.85
CA ILE A 10 9.44 15.70 -20.67
C ILE A 10 9.44 17.11 -20.07
N ALA A 11 9.15 18.09 -20.92
CA ALA A 11 8.91 19.47 -20.52
C ALA A 11 7.59 19.93 -21.14
N TYR A 12 6.58 20.17 -20.30
CA TYR A 12 5.32 20.77 -20.71
C TYR A 12 5.22 22.18 -20.12
N GLN A 13 5.07 23.16 -20.99
CA GLN A 13 4.84 24.56 -20.64
C GLN A 13 3.50 24.97 -21.25
N SER A 14 2.54 25.32 -20.40
CA SER A 14 1.29 25.92 -20.87
C SER A 14 1.53 27.41 -21.16
N THR A 15 1.16 27.89 -22.35
CA THR A 15 1.32 29.31 -22.71
C THR A 15 0.24 30.20 -22.06
N SER A 16 -0.89 29.61 -21.67
CA SER A 16 -2.04 30.33 -21.09
C SER A 16 -2.02 30.39 -19.55
N THR A 17 -1.25 29.51 -18.90
CA THR A 17 -1.10 29.42 -17.45
C THR A 17 0.38 29.22 -17.17
N SER A 18 0.98 29.94 -16.23
CA SER A 18 2.43 29.86 -15.90
C SER A 18 2.86 28.53 -15.24
N PHE A 19 2.31 27.41 -15.73
CA PHE A 19 2.55 26.07 -15.24
C PHE A 19 3.69 25.42 -16.02
N TYR A 20 4.71 24.98 -15.29
CA TYR A 20 5.89 24.30 -15.81
C TYR A 20 5.96 22.90 -15.21
N PHE A 21 5.84 21.89 -16.07
CA PHE A 21 5.96 20.49 -15.67
C PHE A 21 7.22 19.89 -16.29
N LYS A 22 8.11 19.38 -15.43
CA LYS A 22 9.37 18.72 -15.84
C LYS A 22 9.37 17.26 -15.41
N SER A 23 10.27 16.46 -15.97
CA SER A 23 10.41 15.02 -15.66
C SER A 23 10.63 14.71 -14.17
N TRP A 24 11.26 15.62 -13.41
CA TRP A 24 11.41 15.45 -11.96
C TRP A 24 10.07 15.54 -11.22
N ASN A 25 9.09 16.33 -11.70
CA ASN A 25 7.74 16.38 -11.13
C ASN A 25 7.05 15.02 -11.28
N LEU A 26 7.21 14.39 -12.45
CA LEU A 26 6.71 13.05 -12.72
C LEU A 26 7.39 12.01 -11.79
N PHE A 27 8.69 12.13 -11.57
CA PHE A 27 9.41 11.26 -10.62
C PHE A 27 8.81 11.36 -9.20
N VAL A 28 8.60 12.58 -8.69
CA VAL A 28 7.99 12.80 -7.36
C VAL A 28 6.58 12.21 -7.30
N ALA A 29 5.76 12.43 -8.33
CA ALA A 29 4.40 11.89 -8.40
C ALA A 29 4.40 10.35 -8.38
N LEU A 30 5.29 9.71 -9.14
CA LEU A 30 5.41 8.25 -9.17
C LEU A 30 5.92 7.68 -7.84
N CYS A 31 6.80 8.40 -7.14
CA CYS A 31 7.24 8.02 -5.80
C CYS A 31 6.11 8.09 -4.75
N ALA A 32 5.09 8.91 -4.96
CA ALA A 32 3.94 8.97 -4.06
C ALA A 32 2.96 7.80 -4.27
N LEU A 33 2.96 7.15 -5.44
CA LEU A 33 2.01 6.07 -5.74
C LEU A 33 2.12 4.87 -4.77
N PRO A 34 3.31 4.32 -4.45
CA PRO A 34 3.42 3.26 -3.46
C PRO A 34 2.86 3.65 -2.09
N SER A 35 3.08 4.90 -1.65
CA SER A 35 2.54 5.40 -0.38
C SER A 35 1.01 5.47 -0.39
N LEU A 36 0.41 5.94 -1.50
CA LEU A 36 -1.04 5.95 -1.66
C LEU A 36 -1.62 4.53 -1.72
N MET A 37 -0.95 3.60 -2.39
CA MET A 37 -1.35 2.19 -2.43
C MET A 37 -1.31 1.56 -1.03
N LEU A 38 -0.26 1.82 -0.24
CA LEU A 38 -0.17 1.35 1.14
C LEU A 38 -1.27 1.94 2.03
N ALA A 39 -1.60 3.22 1.86
CA ALA A 39 -2.70 3.85 2.58
C ALA A 39 -4.04 3.19 2.27
N LEU A 40 -4.29 2.85 0.99
CA LEU A 40 -5.50 2.12 0.59
C LEU A 40 -5.51 0.69 1.17
N TRP A 41 -4.37 -0.01 1.15
CA TRP A 41 -4.26 -1.34 1.75
C TRP A 41 -4.49 -1.34 3.25
N LEU A 42 -4.10 -0.30 3.98
CA LEU A 42 -4.31 -0.22 5.42
C LEU A 42 -5.79 -0.32 5.82
N PHE A 43 -6.72 0.11 4.95
CA PHE A 43 -8.16 -0.06 5.19
C PHE A 43 -8.67 -1.48 4.95
N ALA A 44 -7.94 -2.30 4.19
CA ALA A 44 -8.34 -3.66 3.83
C ALA A 44 -7.66 -4.73 4.69
N PHE A 45 -6.46 -4.46 5.22
CA PHE A 45 -5.75 -5.40 6.08
C PHE A 45 -6.39 -5.47 7.47
N PRO A 46 -6.49 -6.66 8.07
CA PRO A 46 -6.91 -6.79 9.46
C PRO A 46 -5.86 -6.18 10.40
N GLU A 47 -6.30 -5.81 11.60
CA GLU A 47 -5.40 -5.37 12.66
C GLU A 47 -4.40 -6.49 13.03
N SER A 48 -3.23 -6.09 13.51
CA SER A 48 -2.20 -7.04 13.91
C SER A 48 -2.71 -8.00 15.00
N PRO A 49 -2.62 -9.33 14.83
CA PRO A 49 -3.01 -10.29 15.87
C PRO A 49 -2.31 -10.02 17.20
N LYS A 50 -1.05 -9.57 17.15
CA LYS A 50 -0.29 -9.21 18.36
C LYS A 50 -0.93 -8.04 19.11
N PHE A 51 -1.37 -7.01 18.39
CA PHE A 51 -2.04 -5.87 19.01
C PHE A 51 -3.37 -6.28 19.66
N LEU A 52 -4.17 -7.09 18.95
CA LEU A 52 -5.44 -7.61 19.49
C LEU A 52 -5.23 -8.44 20.77
N LEU A 53 -4.19 -9.27 20.81
CA LEU A 53 -3.81 -10.01 22.02
C LEU A 53 -3.40 -9.10 23.18
N GLU A 54 -2.61 -8.04 22.92
CA GLU A 54 -2.21 -7.04 23.92
C GLU A 54 -3.41 -6.24 24.46
N CYS A 55 -4.44 -6.02 23.64
CA CYS A 55 -5.71 -5.42 24.06
C CYS A 55 -6.64 -6.39 24.81
N GLY A 56 -6.29 -7.68 24.92
CA GLY A 56 -7.13 -8.71 25.53
C GLY A 56 -8.23 -9.26 24.62
N GLU A 57 -8.27 -8.87 23.35
CA GLU A 57 -9.26 -9.31 22.36
C GLU A 57 -8.83 -10.62 21.68
N THR A 58 -8.70 -11.68 22.48
CA THR A 58 -8.16 -12.98 22.03
C THR A 58 -8.99 -13.65 20.94
N ASP A 59 -10.33 -13.56 20.98
CA ASP A 59 -11.20 -14.13 19.95
C ASP A 59 -11.00 -13.48 18.57
N LYS A 60 -10.90 -12.15 18.54
CA LYS A 60 -10.60 -11.41 17.30
C LYS A 60 -9.21 -11.75 16.77
N ALA A 61 -8.23 -11.90 17.66
CA ALA A 61 -6.89 -12.31 17.25
C ALA A 61 -6.91 -13.70 16.59
N LEU A 62 -7.71 -14.64 17.12
CA LEU A 62 -7.91 -15.96 16.52
C LEU A 62 -8.55 -15.88 15.14
N GLU A 63 -9.59 -15.07 14.95
CA GLU A 63 -10.20 -14.84 13.64
C GLU A 63 -9.17 -14.33 12.61
N VAL A 64 -8.31 -13.39 13.00
CA VAL A 64 -7.25 -12.90 12.12
C VAL A 64 -6.23 -14.00 11.81
N PHE A 65 -5.85 -14.83 12.77
CA PHE A 65 -4.95 -15.96 12.51
C PHE A 65 -5.55 -16.98 11.53
N GLN A 66 -6.82 -17.32 11.70
CA GLN A 66 -7.55 -18.21 10.79
C GLN A 66 -7.63 -17.64 9.38
N TRP A 67 -7.90 -16.33 9.27
CA TRP A 67 -7.86 -15.61 7.99
C TRP A 67 -6.47 -15.70 7.35
N ILE A 68 -5.39 -15.36 8.08
CA ILE A 68 -4.01 -15.44 7.58
C ILE A 68 -3.68 -16.87 7.11
N TYR A 69 -4.07 -17.89 7.86
CA TYR A 69 -3.86 -19.29 7.49
C TYR A 69 -4.55 -19.66 6.18
N SER A 70 -5.84 -19.29 6.03
CA SER A 70 -6.59 -19.55 4.80
C SER A 70 -5.96 -18.83 3.59
N GLN A 71 -5.49 -17.59 3.75
CA GLN A 71 -4.84 -16.86 2.65
C GLN A 71 -3.50 -17.47 2.25
N ASN A 72 -2.72 -17.97 3.23
CA ASN A 72 -1.41 -18.55 2.97
C ASN A 72 -1.46 -19.98 2.43
N THR A 73 -2.45 -20.77 2.86
CA THR A 73 -2.53 -22.21 2.54
C THR A 73 -3.61 -22.55 1.52
N GLY A 74 -4.59 -21.66 1.33
CA GLY A 74 -5.80 -21.92 0.54
C GLY A 74 -6.80 -22.88 1.20
N LYS A 75 -6.57 -23.29 2.45
CA LYS A 75 -7.45 -24.20 3.21
C LYS A 75 -8.53 -23.45 3.98
N ASP A 76 -9.53 -24.18 4.47
CA ASP A 76 -10.63 -23.59 5.22
C ASP A 76 -10.13 -23.00 6.56
N PRO A 77 -10.60 -21.80 6.98
CA PRO A 77 -10.26 -21.20 8.26
C PRO A 77 -10.52 -22.10 9.48
N SER A 78 -11.50 -23.01 9.42
CA SER A 78 -11.82 -23.95 10.50
C SER A 78 -10.80 -25.07 10.69
N GLU A 79 -9.93 -25.30 9.69
CA GLU A 79 -8.80 -26.24 9.79
C GLU A 79 -7.58 -25.63 10.49
N TYR A 80 -7.71 -24.40 11.03
CA TYR A 80 -6.65 -23.75 11.79
C TYR A 80 -6.33 -24.54 13.07
N PRO A 81 -5.06 -24.90 13.32
CA PRO A 81 -4.64 -25.75 14.43
C PRO A 81 -4.64 -25.07 15.80
#